data_AF-A0A285FV83-F1
#
_entry.id   AF-A0A285FV83-F1
#
_cell.length_a   1.000
_cell.length_b   1.000
_cell.length_c   1.000
_cell.angle_alpha   90.00
_cell.angle_beta   90.00
_cell.angle_gamma   90.00
#
_symmetry.space_group_name_H-M   'P 1'
#
loop_
_entity.id
_entity.type
_entity.pdbx_description
1 polymer ?
#
loop_
_entity_poly.entity_id
_entity_poly.type
_entity_poly.pdbx_seq_one_letter_code
_entity_poly.pdbx_strand_id
1 'polypeptide(L)'
;MNTDFDNSTLNIEIYADEIILPTDFNSETKNIIGIACLFVPLSIKEKLFSELVNNRCLFEESNQWCWKYQECSFSQIKGGQCKEDWHIQNMCEVHHSELRNNSSHSKKSISRNWLYYLMFNNKKNLKQIYFNILYVDLNKLRVNLFGDEKTHENIYNKFFRTVLDYGIKSYFPNKRVVVKNVFHDEGHMVNHHYFPHFNLKKLNVSLEDNTSIENTSIQFIDSDHRKYLKNEYESVKASHFVQLIDLILGAISQNIFYLSNDSFKKEIAMIIRPLVERLLKNPYNINSSYNYCKCQHISFFPEHSIDEAENILTNLSYKEIRSINRNNFYSNRKIEMPPYNPHQKTLDMWSK
;
A
#
# COMPACT_ATOMS: atom_id res chain seq x y z
N MET A 1 8.72 -11.66 31.57
CA MET A 1 7.64 -12.53 31.07
C MET A 1 8.24 -13.38 29.97
N ASN A 2 8.40 -14.69 30.20
CA ASN A 2 8.84 -15.62 29.17
C ASN A 2 7.79 -15.67 28.08
N THR A 3 8.10 -15.11 26.91
CA THR A 3 7.33 -15.36 25.69
C THR A 3 7.88 -16.63 25.09
N ASP A 4 7.18 -17.74 25.32
CA ASP A 4 7.42 -18.97 24.56
C ASP A 4 7.30 -18.63 23.07
N PHE A 5 8.40 -18.76 22.34
CA PHE A 5 8.40 -18.62 20.89
C PHE A 5 7.55 -19.76 20.32
N ASP A 6 6.55 -19.40 19.51
CA ASP A 6 5.91 -20.38 18.65
C ASP A 6 6.96 -20.77 17.60
N ASN A 7 7.44 -22.01 17.66
CA ASN A 7 8.41 -22.55 16.70
C ASN A 7 7.86 -22.63 15.26
N SER A 8 6.60 -22.23 15.03
CA SER A 8 6.03 -22.14 13.68
C SER A 8 6.73 -21.07 12.84
N THR A 9 7.31 -21.52 11.72
CA THR A 9 7.88 -20.63 10.71
C THR A 9 6.76 -20.06 9.83
N LEU A 10 6.68 -18.74 9.73
CA LEU A 10 5.75 -18.01 8.88
C LEU A 10 6.45 -17.58 7.59
N ASN A 11 6.01 -18.11 6.46
CA ASN A 11 6.47 -17.66 5.16
C ASN A 11 5.57 -16.54 4.63
N ILE A 12 6.16 -15.44 4.18
CA ILE A 12 5.45 -14.30 3.61
C ILE A 12 6.03 -13.87 2.27
N GLU A 13 5.21 -13.18 1.48
CA GLU A 13 5.65 -12.37 0.34
C GLU A 13 5.25 -10.92 0.55
N ILE A 14 5.98 -10.01 -0.05
CA ILE A 14 5.74 -8.57 0.09
C ILE A 14 5.53 -7.96 -1.29
N TYR A 15 4.55 -7.07 -1.41
CA TYR A 15 4.20 -6.37 -2.65
C TYR A 15 4.25 -4.87 -2.39
N ALA A 16 4.99 -4.13 -3.21
CA ALA A 16 5.27 -2.73 -2.97
C ALA A 16 4.92 -1.85 -4.16
N ASP A 17 4.61 -0.60 -3.84
CA ASP A 17 4.36 0.50 -4.77
C ASP A 17 4.69 1.84 -4.10
N GLU A 18 4.84 2.89 -4.89
CA GLU A 18 5.29 4.21 -4.46
C GLU A 18 4.55 5.38 -5.10
N ILE A 19 4.62 6.51 -4.41
CA ILE A 19 4.27 7.81 -4.98
C ILE A 19 5.44 8.75 -4.71
N ILE A 20 6.05 9.28 -5.76
CA ILE A 20 7.20 10.19 -5.67
C ILE A 20 6.77 11.57 -6.15
N LEU A 21 6.97 12.60 -5.32
CA LEU A 21 6.72 14.01 -5.64
C LEU A 21 5.33 14.26 -6.25
N PRO A 22 4.23 13.84 -5.58
CA PRO A 22 2.92 13.95 -6.18
C PRO A 22 2.54 15.42 -6.36
N THR A 23 1.82 15.69 -7.44
CA THR A 23 1.21 17.01 -7.66
C THR A 23 -0.19 17.02 -7.07
N ASP A 24 -0.54 18.08 -6.34
CA ASP A 24 -1.88 18.24 -5.80
C ASP A 24 -2.88 18.85 -6.80
N PHE A 25 -4.14 19.00 -6.38
CA PHE A 25 -5.19 19.54 -7.23
C PHE A 25 -4.99 21.03 -7.62
N ASN A 26 -4.10 21.75 -6.94
CA ASN A 26 -3.71 23.13 -7.27
C ASN A 26 -2.46 23.17 -8.17
N SER A 27 -2.01 22.02 -8.68
CA SER A 27 -0.78 21.89 -9.47
C SER A 27 0.50 22.19 -8.69
N GLU A 28 0.47 22.10 -7.35
CA GLU A 28 1.67 22.22 -6.51
C GLU A 28 2.31 20.85 -6.32
N THR A 29 3.60 20.73 -6.64
CA THR A 29 4.39 19.54 -6.35
C THR A 29 4.63 19.43 -4.85
N LYS A 30 4.13 18.37 -4.22
CA LYS A 30 4.44 18.05 -2.83
C LYS A 30 5.79 17.35 -2.78
N ASN A 31 6.71 17.89 -1.98
CA ASN A 31 8.02 17.29 -1.73
C ASN A 31 7.93 16.09 -0.78
N ILE A 32 7.23 15.05 -1.21
CA ILE A 32 6.92 13.85 -0.41
C ILE A 32 7.21 12.59 -1.22
N ILE A 33 7.73 11.57 -0.56
CA ILE A 33 7.80 10.20 -1.07
C ILE A 33 6.91 9.31 -0.22
N GLY A 34 5.87 8.72 -0.81
CA GLY A 34 5.04 7.69 -0.21
C GLY A 34 5.54 6.30 -0.59
N ILE A 35 5.75 5.44 0.39
CA ILE A 35 6.21 4.06 0.19
C ILE A 35 5.21 3.13 0.84
N ALA A 36 4.63 2.19 0.07
CA ALA A 36 3.67 1.23 0.56
C ALA A 36 4.17 -0.20 0.38
N CYS A 37 3.92 -1.04 1.38
CA CYS A 37 4.20 -2.47 1.32
C CYS A 37 3.01 -3.25 1.88
N LEU A 38 2.51 -4.21 1.10
CA LEU A 38 1.54 -5.23 1.48
C LEU A 38 2.28 -6.51 1.86
N PHE A 39 2.01 -7.06 3.05
CA PHE A 39 2.63 -8.28 3.57
C PHE A 39 1.61 -9.42 3.51
N VAL A 40 1.87 -10.45 2.71
CA VAL A 40 0.93 -11.54 2.47
C VAL A 40 1.52 -12.86 2.99
N PRO A 41 0.98 -13.42 4.08
CA PRO A 41 1.33 -14.77 4.50
C PRO A 41 0.95 -15.80 3.43
N LEU A 42 1.89 -16.71 3.11
CA LEU A 42 1.66 -17.73 2.09
C LEU A 42 0.52 -18.68 2.45
N SER A 43 0.26 -18.88 3.75
CA SER A 43 -0.87 -19.69 4.23
C SER A 43 -2.24 -19.14 3.86
N ILE A 44 -2.35 -17.84 3.52
CA ILE A 44 -3.60 -17.19 3.13
C ILE A 44 -3.58 -16.60 1.72
N LYS A 45 -2.45 -16.66 1.00
CA LYS A 45 -2.25 -16.04 -0.32
C LYS A 45 -3.35 -16.43 -1.30
N GLU A 46 -3.61 -17.73 -1.47
CA GLU A 46 -4.65 -18.22 -2.40
C GLU A 46 -6.04 -17.71 -2.03
N LYS A 47 -6.36 -17.69 -0.75
CA LYS A 47 -7.66 -17.21 -0.27
C LYS A 47 -7.82 -15.72 -0.58
N LEU A 48 -6.83 -14.91 -0.20
CA LEU A 48 -6.86 -13.47 -0.45
C LEU A 48 -6.94 -13.16 -1.94
N PHE A 49 -6.13 -13.84 -2.77
CA PHE A 49 -6.19 -13.70 -4.22
C PHE A 49 -7.56 -14.06 -4.78
N SER A 50 -8.14 -15.19 -4.37
CA SER A 50 -9.47 -15.62 -4.83
C SER A 50 -10.54 -14.60 -4.46
N GLU A 51 -10.51 -14.04 -3.25
CA GLU A 51 -11.45 -12.98 -2.85
C GLU A 51 -11.32 -11.73 -3.73
N LEU A 52 -10.09 -11.26 -3.99
CA LEU A 52 -9.86 -10.09 -4.87
C LEU A 52 -10.35 -10.33 -6.29
N VAL A 53 -10.05 -11.51 -6.83
CA VAL A 53 -10.45 -11.91 -8.17
C VAL A 53 -11.96 -12.08 -8.28
N ASN A 54 -12.61 -12.68 -7.29
CA ASN A 54 -14.07 -12.81 -7.24
C ASN A 54 -14.78 -11.45 -7.20
N ASN A 55 -14.18 -10.45 -6.54
CA ASN A 55 -14.67 -9.07 -6.54
C ASN A 55 -14.57 -8.37 -7.92
N ARG A 56 -13.96 -9.01 -8.94
CA ARG A 56 -14.01 -8.58 -10.35
C ARG A 56 -15.30 -9.00 -11.06
N CYS A 57 -15.99 -10.01 -10.55
CA CYS A 57 -17.29 -10.40 -11.09
C CYS A 57 -18.31 -9.33 -10.71
N LEU A 58 -18.88 -8.65 -11.71
CA LEU A 58 -19.90 -7.62 -11.51
C LEU A 58 -21.32 -8.12 -11.82
N PHE A 59 -21.47 -9.42 -12.05
CA PHE A 59 -22.76 -10.03 -12.30
C PHE A 59 -23.38 -10.44 -10.96
N GLU A 60 -24.51 -9.84 -10.59
CA GLU A 60 -25.08 -9.93 -9.24
C GLU A 60 -25.42 -11.37 -8.79
N GLU A 61 -25.80 -12.24 -9.73
CA GLU A 61 -26.12 -13.64 -9.42
C GLU A 61 -24.87 -14.54 -9.28
N SER A 62 -23.67 -13.99 -9.50
CA SER A 62 -22.41 -14.71 -9.39
C SER A 62 -21.45 -14.04 -8.41
N ASN A 63 -20.88 -14.85 -7.52
CA ASN A 63 -19.83 -14.43 -6.60
C ASN A 63 -18.44 -14.98 -6.98
N GLN A 64 -18.31 -15.57 -8.18
CA GLN A 64 -17.09 -16.22 -8.62
C GLN A 64 -16.64 -15.70 -9.97
N TRP A 65 -15.39 -15.27 -10.04
CA TRP A 65 -14.78 -14.90 -11.30
C TRP A 65 -14.14 -16.11 -11.97
N CYS A 66 -14.19 -16.13 -13.30
CA CYS A 66 -13.44 -17.07 -14.10
C CYS A 66 -12.76 -16.33 -15.26
N TRP A 67 -11.56 -16.80 -15.61
CA TRP A 67 -10.70 -16.14 -16.59
C TRP A 67 -11.21 -16.30 -18.01
N LYS A 68 -11.88 -17.42 -18.31
CA LYS A 68 -12.47 -17.66 -19.62
C LYS A 68 -13.99 -17.59 -19.53
N TYR A 69 -14.59 -16.84 -20.43
CA TYR A 69 -16.04 -16.74 -20.52
C TYR A 69 -16.72 -18.12 -20.65
N GLN A 70 -16.08 -19.05 -21.37
CA GLN A 70 -16.58 -20.41 -21.56
C GLN A 70 -16.62 -21.23 -20.26
N GLU A 71 -15.84 -20.85 -19.26
CA GLU A 71 -15.80 -21.50 -17.95
C GLU A 71 -16.91 -20.96 -17.02
N CYS A 72 -17.47 -19.78 -17.30
CA CYS A 72 -18.49 -19.13 -16.49
C CYS A 72 -19.81 -19.92 -16.45
N SER A 73 -20.22 -20.36 -15.26
CA SER A 73 -21.48 -21.10 -15.04
C SER A 73 -22.73 -20.30 -15.40
N PHE A 74 -22.65 -18.97 -15.38
CA PHE A 74 -23.74 -18.06 -15.73
C PHE A 74 -23.63 -17.49 -17.15
N SER A 75 -22.68 -17.97 -17.96
CA SER A 75 -22.53 -17.51 -19.35
C SER A 75 -23.77 -17.82 -20.19
N GLN A 76 -24.07 -16.98 -21.18
CA GLN A 76 -25.15 -17.23 -22.13
C GLN A 76 -24.96 -18.55 -22.89
N ILE A 77 -23.72 -18.98 -23.13
CA ILE A 77 -23.45 -20.28 -23.78
C ILE A 77 -23.82 -21.49 -22.91
N LYS A 78 -23.91 -21.30 -21.58
CA LYS A 78 -24.40 -22.30 -20.62
C LYS A 78 -25.87 -22.07 -20.22
N GLY A 79 -26.59 -21.20 -20.94
CA GLY A 79 -27.99 -20.88 -20.67
C GLY A 79 -28.21 -19.82 -19.58
N GLY A 80 -27.15 -19.14 -19.11
CA GLY A 80 -27.24 -18.04 -18.15
C GLY A 80 -27.39 -16.66 -18.81
N GLN A 81 -27.21 -15.59 -18.02
CA GLN A 81 -27.39 -14.20 -18.46
C GLN A 81 -26.09 -13.37 -18.55
N CYS A 82 -24.97 -13.90 -18.07
CA CYS A 82 -23.67 -13.23 -18.15
C CYS A 82 -23.17 -13.18 -19.59
N LYS A 83 -22.84 -11.99 -20.08
CA LYS A 83 -22.37 -11.74 -21.45
C LYS A 83 -20.84 -11.80 -21.55
N GLU A 84 -20.33 -12.21 -22.71
CA GLU A 84 -18.89 -12.24 -23.00
C GLU A 84 -18.25 -10.85 -22.87
N ASP A 85 -18.93 -9.81 -23.38
CA ASP A 85 -18.47 -8.42 -23.29
C ASP A 85 -18.24 -7.97 -21.84
N TRP A 86 -19.03 -8.47 -20.89
CA TRP A 86 -18.84 -8.14 -19.46
C TRP A 86 -17.55 -8.75 -18.91
N HIS A 87 -17.20 -9.98 -19.33
CA HIS A 87 -15.91 -10.57 -18.99
C HIS A 87 -14.76 -9.74 -19.57
N ILE A 88 -14.84 -9.37 -20.85
CA ILE A 88 -13.80 -8.57 -21.52
C ILE A 88 -13.62 -7.22 -20.81
N GLN A 89 -14.70 -6.56 -20.43
CA GLN A 89 -14.64 -5.28 -19.71
C GLN A 89 -14.08 -5.39 -18.29
N ASN A 90 -14.39 -6.49 -17.59
CA ASN A 90 -13.91 -6.74 -16.22
C ASN A 90 -12.45 -7.24 -16.17
N MET A 91 -11.89 -7.69 -17.30
CA MET A 91 -10.45 -7.89 -17.53
C MET A 91 -9.72 -6.54 -17.68
N CYS A 92 -9.84 -5.69 -16.67
CA CYS A 92 -9.19 -4.39 -16.64
C CYS A 92 -8.19 -4.32 -15.49
N GLU A 93 -7.08 -3.65 -15.75
CA GLU A 93 -6.15 -3.22 -14.73
C GLU A 93 -6.76 -2.12 -13.85
N VAL A 94 -6.49 -2.19 -12.55
CA VAL A 94 -6.82 -1.16 -11.58
C VAL A 94 -5.51 -0.45 -11.19
N HIS A 95 -5.32 0.75 -11.73
CA HIS A 95 -4.21 1.62 -11.36
C HIS A 95 -4.73 2.98 -10.90
N HIS A 96 -4.47 3.38 -9.65
CA HIS A 96 -5.08 4.56 -9.01
C HIS A 96 -4.76 5.85 -9.77
N SER A 97 -3.55 5.97 -10.30
CA SER A 97 -3.12 7.16 -11.06
C SER A 97 -3.99 7.38 -12.31
N GLU A 98 -4.60 6.33 -12.87
CA GLU A 98 -5.49 6.35 -14.05
C GLU A 98 -6.98 6.47 -13.72
N LEU A 99 -7.38 6.23 -12.47
CA LEU A 99 -8.78 6.30 -12.08
C LEU A 99 -9.32 7.74 -12.19
N ARG A 100 -10.39 7.92 -12.94
CA ARG A 100 -11.04 9.20 -13.22
C ARG A 100 -12.55 9.04 -13.23
N ASN A 101 -13.25 10.16 -13.18
CA ASN A 101 -14.70 10.18 -13.33
C ASN A 101 -15.19 9.68 -14.70
N ASN A 102 -14.37 9.67 -15.74
CA ASN A 102 -14.70 9.09 -17.04
C ASN A 102 -14.15 7.67 -17.24
N SER A 103 -13.51 7.05 -16.24
CA SER A 103 -13.08 5.65 -16.31
C SER A 103 -14.26 4.71 -16.55
N SER A 104 -13.98 3.56 -17.15
CA SER A 104 -15.00 2.53 -17.43
C SER A 104 -15.73 2.09 -16.17
N HIS A 105 -16.99 1.67 -16.34
CA HIS A 105 -17.79 1.11 -15.25
C HIS A 105 -17.03 0.00 -14.50
N SER A 106 -16.39 -0.92 -15.24
CA SER A 106 -15.64 -2.02 -14.64
C SER A 106 -14.47 -1.55 -13.78
N LYS A 107 -13.61 -0.66 -14.27
CA LYS A 107 -12.49 -0.11 -13.47
C LYS A 107 -13.02 0.51 -12.17
N LYS A 108 -14.09 1.30 -12.26
CA LYS A 108 -14.68 1.96 -11.09
C LYS A 108 -15.27 0.97 -10.08
N SER A 109 -16.10 0.04 -10.55
CA SER A 109 -16.82 -0.90 -9.68
C SER A 109 -15.86 -1.89 -9.00
N ILE A 110 -14.84 -2.38 -9.72
CA ILE A 110 -13.82 -3.26 -9.15
C ILE A 110 -13.00 -2.52 -8.08
N SER A 111 -12.59 -1.28 -8.36
CA SER A 111 -11.88 -0.45 -7.37
C SER A 111 -12.69 -0.25 -6.09
N ARG A 112 -14.01 0.02 -6.21
CA ARG A 112 -14.90 0.10 -5.04
C ARG A 112 -14.96 -1.22 -4.29
N ASN A 113 -15.17 -2.33 -5.00
CA ASN A 113 -15.31 -3.64 -4.39
C ASN A 113 -14.07 -4.03 -3.59
N TRP A 114 -12.86 -3.77 -4.10
CA TRP A 114 -11.61 -4.04 -3.38
C TRP A 114 -11.47 -3.20 -2.11
N LEU A 115 -11.83 -1.91 -2.15
CA LEU A 115 -11.81 -1.06 -0.96
C LEU A 115 -12.90 -1.44 0.06
N TYR A 116 -14.09 -1.83 -0.41
CA TYR A 116 -15.12 -2.39 0.47
C TYR A 116 -14.68 -3.71 1.10
N TYR A 117 -14.00 -4.57 0.34
CA TYR A 117 -13.41 -5.80 0.85
C TYR A 117 -12.35 -5.51 1.92
N LEU A 118 -11.48 -4.51 1.74
CA LEU A 118 -10.57 -4.05 2.80
C LEU A 118 -11.33 -3.65 4.08
N MET A 119 -12.38 -2.84 3.94
CA MET A 119 -13.19 -2.41 5.08
C MET A 119 -13.92 -3.58 5.73
N PHE A 120 -14.39 -4.56 4.95
CA PHE A 120 -15.01 -5.78 5.44
C PHE A 120 -14.02 -6.67 6.19
N ASN A 121 -12.85 -6.94 5.61
CA ASN A 121 -11.74 -7.67 6.25
C ASN A 121 -11.43 -7.11 7.64
N ASN A 122 -11.41 -5.77 7.74
CA ASN A 122 -11.16 -5.05 8.98
C ASN A 122 -12.31 -5.19 9.99
N LYS A 123 -13.55 -4.91 9.57
CA LYS A 123 -14.73 -5.01 10.46
C LYS A 123 -15.01 -6.43 10.94
N LYS A 124 -14.69 -7.44 10.12
CA LYS A 124 -14.87 -8.86 10.46
C LYS A 124 -13.64 -9.49 11.11
N ASN A 125 -12.57 -8.72 11.32
CA ASN A 125 -11.33 -9.20 11.90
C ASN A 125 -10.76 -10.43 11.18
N LEU A 126 -10.84 -10.47 9.84
CA LEU A 126 -10.36 -11.61 9.06
C LEU A 126 -8.83 -11.70 9.05
N LYS A 127 -8.14 -10.60 9.36
CA LYS A 127 -6.67 -10.51 9.44
C LYS A 127 -5.99 -10.99 8.15
N GLN A 128 -6.50 -10.58 6.99
CA GLN A 128 -5.96 -11.00 5.69
C GLN A 128 -5.09 -9.95 5.00
N ILE A 129 -5.31 -8.67 5.30
CA ILE A 129 -4.61 -7.55 4.66
C ILE A 129 -3.71 -6.85 5.68
N TYR A 130 -2.40 -6.96 5.47
CA TYR A 130 -1.37 -6.31 6.27
C TYR A 130 -0.62 -5.30 5.41
N PHE A 131 -0.58 -4.02 5.78
CA PHE A 131 0.17 -3.03 5.02
C PHE A 131 0.84 -1.99 5.90
N ASN A 132 2.02 -1.55 5.50
CA ASN A 132 2.72 -0.42 6.08
C ASN A 132 2.89 0.66 5.01
N ILE A 133 2.51 1.90 5.34
CA ILE A 133 2.73 3.06 4.49
C ILE A 133 3.55 4.08 5.26
N LEU A 134 4.65 4.52 4.67
CA LEU A 134 5.48 5.61 5.18
C LEU A 134 5.53 6.76 4.18
N TYR A 135 5.19 7.95 4.64
CA TYR A 135 5.41 9.19 3.90
C TYR A 135 6.65 9.91 4.41
N VAL A 136 7.56 10.22 3.50
CA VAL A 136 8.81 10.92 3.78
C VAL A 136 8.70 12.35 3.30
N ASP A 137 8.72 13.32 4.21
CA ASP A 137 8.68 14.76 3.94
C ASP A 137 10.09 15.27 3.64
N LEU A 138 10.36 15.53 2.36
CA LEU A 138 11.69 15.92 1.89
C LEU A 138 12.05 17.35 2.31
N ASN A 139 11.08 18.21 2.60
CA ASN A 139 11.34 19.58 3.07
C ASN A 139 11.99 19.61 4.45
N LYS A 140 11.85 18.53 5.22
CA LYS A 140 12.39 18.39 6.57
C LYS A 140 13.63 17.49 6.63
N LEU A 141 14.10 16.99 5.48
CA LEU A 141 15.30 16.19 5.36
C LEU A 141 16.49 17.05 4.92
N ARG A 142 17.69 16.68 5.37
CA ARG A 142 18.94 17.09 4.73
C ARG A 142 19.16 16.25 3.46
N VAL A 143 18.43 16.57 2.39
CA VAL A 143 18.40 15.81 1.12
C VAL A 143 19.79 15.65 0.49
N ASN A 144 20.64 16.66 0.62
CA ASN A 144 22.04 16.65 0.16
C ASN A 144 22.91 15.55 0.81
N LEU A 145 22.53 14.98 1.96
CA LEU A 145 23.24 13.87 2.59
C LEU A 145 22.98 12.51 1.91
N PHE A 146 22.13 12.47 0.89
CA PHE A 146 21.78 11.27 0.13
C PHE A 146 22.47 11.20 -1.24
N GLY A 147 23.52 12.01 -1.43
CA GLY A 147 24.32 12.07 -2.65
C GLY A 147 23.72 12.99 -3.72
N ASP A 148 24.54 13.27 -4.74
CA ASP A 148 24.23 14.27 -5.77
C ASP A 148 23.53 13.67 -7.00
N GLU A 149 23.58 12.35 -7.18
CA GLU A 149 22.91 11.62 -8.27
C GLU A 149 21.76 10.77 -7.74
N LYS A 150 20.60 10.83 -8.41
CA LYS A 150 19.40 10.03 -8.08
C LYS A 150 19.01 10.13 -6.59
N THR A 151 19.07 11.34 -6.05
CA THR A 151 18.94 11.59 -4.61
C THR A 151 17.60 11.10 -4.06
N HIS A 152 16.49 11.28 -4.79
CA HIS A 152 15.17 10.80 -4.36
C HIS A 152 15.10 9.27 -4.31
N GLU A 153 15.70 8.58 -5.27
CA GLU A 153 15.79 7.12 -5.31
C GLU A 153 16.71 6.61 -4.19
N ASN A 154 17.78 7.32 -3.85
CA ASN A 154 18.64 7.01 -2.70
C ASN A 154 17.90 7.15 -1.37
N ILE A 155 17.08 8.21 -1.23
CA ILE A 155 16.17 8.40 -0.09
C ILE A 155 15.17 7.23 -0.05
N TYR A 156 14.51 6.94 -1.17
CA TYR A 156 13.55 5.84 -1.29
C TYR A 156 14.18 4.51 -0.87
N ASN A 157 15.37 4.15 -1.35
CA ASN A 157 16.10 2.94 -0.94
C ASN A 157 16.22 2.81 0.58
N LYS A 158 16.55 3.92 1.27
CA LYS A 158 16.70 3.91 2.72
C LYS A 158 15.38 3.64 3.42
N PHE A 159 14.35 4.38 3.06
CA PHE A 159 13.06 4.30 3.73
C PHE A 159 12.24 3.08 3.30
N PHE A 160 12.46 2.53 2.10
CA PHE A 160 11.92 1.25 1.68
C PHE A 160 12.32 0.13 2.64
N ARG A 161 13.61 0.02 2.98
CA ARG A 161 14.08 -0.93 4.00
C ARG A 161 13.43 -0.70 5.37
N THR A 162 13.21 0.56 5.76
CA THR A 162 12.50 0.90 7.00
C THR A 162 11.05 0.42 6.99
N VAL A 163 10.33 0.58 5.88
CA VAL A 163 8.94 0.11 5.73
C VAL A 163 8.86 -1.41 5.87
N LEU A 164 9.78 -2.12 5.20
CA LEU A 164 9.90 -3.58 5.29
C LEU A 164 10.22 -4.04 6.71
N ASP A 165 11.26 -3.48 7.34
CA ASP A 165 11.69 -3.85 8.69
C ASP A 165 10.56 -3.69 9.72
N TYR A 166 9.86 -2.55 9.68
CA TYR A 166 8.74 -2.31 10.57
C TYR A 166 7.63 -3.35 10.39
N GLY A 167 7.20 -3.62 9.15
CA GLY A 167 6.09 -4.54 8.89
C GLY A 167 6.42 -5.97 9.30
N ILE A 168 7.63 -6.44 9.00
CA ILE A 168 8.09 -7.78 9.37
C ILE A 168 8.10 -7.96 10.90
N LYS A 169 8.67 -7.00 11.64
CA LYS A 169 8.77 -7.06 13.11
C LYS A 169 7.44 -6.84 13.82
N SER A 170 6.56 -6.00 13.27
CA SER A 170 5.36 -5.54 13.98
C SER A 170 4.13 -6.43 13.77
N TYR A 171 3.98 -7.04 12.59
CA TYR A 171 2.74 -7.74 12.23
C TYR A 171 2.70 -9.21 12.64
N PHE A 172 3.88 -9.82 12.82
CA PHE A 172 4.01 -11.24 13.11
C PHE A 172 4.85 -11.49 14.37
N PRO A 173 4.45 -10.91 15.53
CA PRO A 173 5.21 -11.07 16.76
C PRO A 173 5.31 -12.54 17.17
N ASN A 174 6.45 -12.92 17.77
CA ASN A 174 6.74 -14.26 18.30
C ASN A 174 6.76 -15.39 17.26
N LYS A 175 6.90 -15.07 15.96
CA LYS A 175 7.07 -16.04 14.89
C LYS A 175 8.43 -15.91 14.23
N ARG A 176 8.98 -17.01 13.74
CA ARG A 176 10.09 -16.96 12.80
C ARG A 176 9.56 -16.56 11.43
N VAL A 177 9.96 -15.40 10.89
CA VAL A 177 9.44 -14.89 9.61
C VAL A 177 10.45 -15.13 8.49
N VAL A 178 10.01 -15.77 7.40
CA VAL A 178 10.81 -15.95 6.20
C VAL A 178 10.13 -15.22 5.04
N VAL A 179 10.76 -14.14 4.58
CA VAL A 179 10.33 -13.42 3.38
C VAL A 179 10.83 -14.18 2.15
N LYS A 180 9.91 -14.78 1.40
CA LYS A 180 10.25 -15.56 0.21
C LYS A 180 10.62 -14.66 -0.95
N ASN A 181 9.74 -13.71 -1.27
CA ASN A 181 9.89 -12.78 -2.39
C ASN A 181 9.41 -11.38 -1.99
N VAL A 182 10.03 -10.37 -2.59
CA VAL A 182 9.57 -8.99 -2.55
C VAL A 182 9.32 -8.55 -3.99
N PHE A 183 8.08 -8.22 -4.28
CA PHE A 183 7.60 -7.72 -5.56
C PHE A 183 7.43 -6.21 -5.50
N HIS A 184 7.67 -5.56 -6.62
CA HIS A 184 7.50 -4.12 -6.79
C HIS A 184 6.86 -3.86 -8.16
N ASP A 185 6.00 -2.85 -8.27
CA ASP A 185 5.47 -2.45 -9.57
C ASP A 185 6.62 -2.05 -10.52
N GLU A 186 6.46 -2.30 -11.81
CA GLU A 186 7.47 -1.91 -12.79
C GLU A 186 7.50 -0.38 -12.94
N GLY A 187 8.65 0.24 -12.67
CA GLY A 187 8.76 1.70 -12.63
C GLY A 187 10.18 2.22 -12.69
N HIS A 188 10.37 3.49 -12.31
CA HIS A 188 11.67 4.18 -12.41
C HIS A 188 12.79 3.48 -11.60
N MET A 189 12.42 2.76 -10.54
CA MET A 189 13.35 2.06 -9.65
C MET A 189 14.02 0.83 -10.29
N VAL A 190 13.48 0.30 -11.40
CA VAL A 190 14.07 -0.85 -12.13
C VAL A 190 15.51 -0.56 -12.58
N ASN A 191 15.74 0.66 -13.07
CA ASN A 191 17.03 1.07 -13.63
C ASN A 191 17.98 1.66 -12.57
N HIS A 192 17.63 1.59 -11.29
CA HIS A 192 18.46 2.10 -10.21
C HIS A 192 19.50 1.04 -9.80
N HIS A 193 20.79 1.38 -9.86
CA HIS A 193 21.89 0.42 -9.67
C HIS A 193 21.77 -0.39 -8.36
N TYR A 194 21.36 0.25 -7.27
CA TYR A 194 21.28 -0.42 -5.96
C TYR A 194 19.93 -1.08 -5.67
N PHE A 195 18.84 -0.62 -6.30
CA PHE A 195 17.51 -0.96 -5.79
C PHE A 195 17.16 -2.43 -5.98
N PRO A 196 17.30 -3.01 -7.19
CA PRO A 196 16.96 -4.40 -7.46
C PRO A 196 17.78 -5.41 -6.64
N HIS A 197 19.05 -5.13 -6.36
CA HIS A 197 20.01 -6.15 -5.93
C HIS A 197 20.57 -5.98 -4.52
N PHE A 198 20.56 -4.77 -3.95
CA PHE A 198 21.27 -4.49 -2.69
C PHE A 198 20.36 -4.13 -1.52
N ASN A 199 19.12 -3.68 -1.77
CA ASN A 199 18.21 -3.31 -0.67
C ASN A 199 17.91 -4.48 0.26
N LEU A 200 17.49 -5.60 -0.30
CA LEU A 200 17.10 -6.77 0.50
C LEU A 200 18.32 -7.46 1.11
N LYS A 201 19.47 -7.48 0.41
CA LYS A 201 20.73 -7.97 1.00
C LYS A 201 21.10 -7.18 2.26
N LYS A 202 21.07 -5.85 2.16
CA LYS A 202 21.39 -4.97 3.29
C LYS A 202 20.39 -5.14 4.43
N LEU A 203 19.10 -5.25 4.12
CA LEU A 203 18.07 -5.50 5.13
C LEU A 203 18.30 -6.85 5.82
N ASN A 204 18.53 -7.92 5.06
CA ASN A 204 18.72 -9.28 5.59
C ASN A 204 19.88 -9.37 6.60
N VAL A 205 20.98 -8.62 6.38
CA VAL A 205 22.11 -8.55 7.32
C VAL A 205 21.72 -7.85 8.64
N SER A 206 20.74 -6.95 8.62
CA SER A 206 20.28 -6.20 9.79
C SER A 206 19.09 -6.82 10.51
N LEU A 207 18.50 -7.89 9.96
CA LEU A 207 17.39 -8.60 10.59
C LEU A 207 17.91 -9.49 11.73
N GLU A 208 17.06 -9.72 12.72
CA GLU A 208 17.34 -10.60 13.85
C GLU A 208 17.33 -12.08 13.42
N ASP A 209 17.95 -12.98 14.21
CA ASP A 209 18.11 -14.41 13.88
C ASP A 209 16.80 -15.16 13.57
N ASN A 210 15.66 -14.64 14.05
CA ASN A 210 14.33 -15.19 13.81
C ASN A 210 13.70 -14.71 12.49
N THR A 211 14.39 -13.90 11.70
CA THR A 211 13.88 -13.34 10.45
C THR A 211 14.89 -13.49 9.34
N SER A 212 14.45 -13.93 8.17
CA SER A 212 15.33 -14.02 6.99
C SER A 212 14.61 -13.66 5.69
N ILE A 213 15.39 -13.20 4.71
CA ILE A 213 14.95 -12.97 3.34
C ILE A 213 15.64 -14.00 2.45
N GLU A 214 14.85 -14.83 1.79
CA GLU A 214 15.35 -15.91 0.93
C GLU A 214 15.78 -15.36 -0.43
N ASN A 215 14.86 -14.74 -1.17
CA ASN A 215 15.22 -14.04 -2.39
C ASN A 215 15.61 -12.59 -2.09
N THR A 216 16.91 -12.31 -2.19
CA THR A 216 17.47 -10.98 -1.90
C THR A 216 17.49 -10.04 -3.12
N SER A 217 16.84 -10.42 -4.22
CA SER A 217 16.56 -9.52 -5.34
C SER A 217 15.08 -9.13 -5.37
N ILE A 218 14.82 -7.87 -5.66
CA ILE A 218 13.47 -7.36 -5.89
C ILE A 218 12.99 -7.87 -7.25
N GLN A 219 11.77 -8.40 -7.29
CA GLN A 219 11.13 -8.85 -8.52
C GLN A 219 10.18 -7.76 -9.01
N PHE A 220 10.42 -7.26 -10.22
CA PHE A 220 9.50 -6.31 -10.84
C PHE A 220 8.40 -7.07 -11.56
N ILE A 221 7.17 -6.64 -11.33
CA ILE A 221 5.97 -7.20 -11.95
C ILE A 221 5.21 -6.05 -12.57
N ASP A 222 4.73 -6.28 -13.79
CA ASP A 222 3.80 -5.38 -14.44
C ASP A 222 2.44 -5.48 -13.75
N SER A 223 1.88 -4.37 -13.30
CA SER A 223 0.57 -4.36 -12.66
C SER A 223 -0.55 -4.85 -13.60
N ASP A 224 -0.39 -4.83 -14.93
CA ASP A 224 -1.35 -5.42 -15.86
C ASP A 224 -1.25 -6.96 -15.92
N HIS A 225 -2.02 -7.61 -15.04
CA HIS A 225 -2.18 -9.06 -14.96
C HIS A 225 -2.50 -9.77 -16.29
N ARG A 226 -3.05 -9.07 -17.30
CA ARG A 226 -3.35 -9.65 -18.62
C ARG A 226 -2.09 -10.13 -19.34
N LYS A 227 -0.93 -9.55 -19.05
CA LYS A 227 0.37 -9.93 -19.62
C LYS A 227 0.81 -11.35 -19.22
N TYR A 228 0.27 -11.88 -18.12
CA TYR A 228 0.70 -13.15 -17.52
C TYR A 228 -0.30 -14.31 -17.68
N LEU A 229 -1.50 -14.05 -18.21
CA LEU A 229 -2.62 -15.02 -18.24
C LEU A 229 -2.31 -16.35 -18.95
N LYS A 230 -1.31 -16.37 -19.85
CA LYS A 230 -1.02 -17.56 -20.65
C LYS A 230 -0.14 -18.58 -19.91
N ASN A 231 0.85 -18.15 -19.13
CA ASN A 231 1.90 -19.06 -18.63
C ASN A 231 2.41 -18.78 -17.20
N GLU A 232 1.96 -17.71 -16.53
CA GLU A 232 2.59 -17.26 -15.28
C GLU A 232 1.56 -16.95 -14.18
N TYR A 233 0.93 -18.00 -13.66
CA TYR A 233 -0.13 -17.83 -12.65
C TYR A 233 0.32 -17.12 -11.37
N GLU A 234 1.57 -17.34 -10.93
CA GLU A 234 2.12 -16.59 -9.79
C GLU A 234 2.30 -15.10 -10.11
N SER A 235 2.72 -14.75 -11.33
CA SER A 235 2.81 -13.35 -11.79
C SER A 235 1.44 -12.69 -11.87
N VAL A 236 0.39 -13.44 -12.27
CA VAL A 236 -1.01 -12.96 -12.23
C VAL A 236 -1.40 -12.58 -10.79
N LYS A 237 -1.08 -13.42 -9.80
CA LYS A 237 -1.33 -13.11 -8.37
C LYS A 237 -0.58 -11.88 -7.92
N ALA A 238 0.71 -11.81 -8.24
CA ALA A 238 1.55 -10.69 -7.88
C ALA A 238 1.02 -9.36 -8.44
N SER A 239 0.60 -9.36 -9.72
CA SER A 239 -0.01 -8.19 -10.37
C SER A 239 -1.24 -7.68 -9.62
N HIS A 240 -2.09 -8.59 -9.11
CA HIS A 240 -3.28 -8.20 -8.34
C HIS A 240 -2.94 -7.60 -6.99
N PHE A 241 -1.93 -8.13 -6.31
CA PHE A 241 -1.49 -7.60 -5.02
C PHE A 241 -0.79 -6.25 -5.17
N VAL A 242 -0.03 -6.04 -6.26
CA VAL A 242 0.52 -4.73 -6.62
C VAL A 242 -0.60 -3.73 -6.91
N GLN A 243 -1.57 -4.06 -7.76
CA GLN A 243 -2.75 -3.21 -7.99
C GLN A 243 -3.52 -2.89 -6.69
N LEU A 244 -3.62 -3.85 -5.76
CA LEU A 244 -4.28 -3.62 -4.47
C LEU A 244 -3.53 -2.59 -3.61
N ILE A 245 -2.20 -2.72 -3.49
CA ILE A 245 -1.41 -1.80 -2.66
C ILE A 245 -1.33 -0.41 -3.29
N ASP A 246 -1.26 -0.29 -4.62
CA ASP A 246 -1.39 0.98 -5.36
C ASP A 246 -2.74 1.65 -5.06
N LEU A 247 -3.86 0.90 -5.18
CA LEU A 247 -5.19 1.44 -4.89
C LEU A 247 -5.31 1.92 -3.44
N ILE A 248 -4.76 1.17 -2.48
CA ILE A 248 -4.75 1.55 -1.06
C ILE A 248 -3.89 2.80 -0.85
N LEU A 249 -2.66 2.82 -1.36
CA LEU A 249 -1.73 3.94 -1.25
C LEU A 249 -2.33 5.21 -1.86
N GLY A 250 -2.91 5.08 -3.05
CA GLY A 250 -3.58 6.16 -3.77
C GLY A 250 -4.78 6.73 -3.02
N ALA A 251 -5.70 5.89 -2.54
CA ALA A 251 -6.88 6.33 -1.80
C ALA A 251 -6.52 6.95 -0.43
N ILE A 252 -5.48 6.45 0.23
CA ILE A 252 -4.95 7.03 1.49
C ILE A 252 -4.28 8.37 1.21
N SER A 253 -3.42 8.45 0.20
CA SER A 253 -2.74 9.69 -0.23
C SER A 253 -3.74 10.76 -0.63
N GLN A 254 -4.80 10.36 -1.33
CA GLN A 254 -5.90 11.25 -1.69
C GLN A 254 -6.61 11.83 -0.46
N ASN A 255 -6.79 11.06 0.62
CA ASN A 255 -7.29 11.63 1.89
C ASN A 255 -6.28 12.62 2.49
N ILE A 256 -5.03 12.20 2.63
CA ILE A 256 -4.02 12.93 3.41
C ILE A 256 -3.57 14.22 2.74
N PHE A 257 -3.30 14.19 1.43
CA PHE A 257 -2.69 15.30 0.67
C PHE A 257 -3.61 15.92 -0.38
N TYR A 258 -4.84 15.41 -0.49
CA TYR A 258 -5.84 15.86 -1.46
C TYR A 258 -5.29 15.98 -2.90
N LEU A 259 -4.70 14.90 -3.42
CA LEU A 259 -3.94 14.94 -4.68
C LEU A 259 -4.75 15.29 -5.94
N SER A 260 -6.07 15.10 -5.93
CA SER A 260 -6.93 15.36 -7.10
C SER A 260 -8.32 15.84 -6.72
N ASN A 261 -8.92 16.73 -7.52
CA ASN A 261 -10.33 17.14 -7.37
C ASN A 261 -11.30 16.21 -8.13
N ASP A 262 -10.82 15.15 -8.77
CA ASP A 262 -11.65 14.17 -9.48
C ASP A 262 -12.70 13.55 -8.55
N SER A 263 -13.97 13.54 -8.99
CA SER A 263 -15.09 13.07 -8.17
C SER A 263 -15.00 11.60 -7.80
N PHE A 264 -14.46 10.75 -8.69
CA PHE A 264 -14.33 9.32 -8.43
C PHE A 264 -13.16 9.04 -7.48
N LYS A 265 -12.04 9.76 -7.60
CA LYS A 265 -10.95 9.69 -6.61
C LYS A 265 -11.39 10.10 -5.21
N LYS A 266 -12.19 11.18 -5.11
CA LYS A 266 -12.82 11.57 -3.83
C LYS A 266 -13.75 10.49 -3.29
N GLU A 267 -14.56 9.86 -4.15
CA GLU A 267 -15.47 8.79 -3.77
C GLU A 267 -14.73 7.58 -3.17
N ILE A 268 -13.71 7.04 -3.85
CA ILE A 268 -12.95 5.89 -3.34
C ILE A 268 -12.17 6.23 -2.07
N ALA A 269 -11.64 7.45 -1.96
CA ALA A 269 -10.99 7.94 -0.75
C ALA A 269 -11.97 7.97 0.44
N MET A 270 -13.23 8.35 0.21
CA MET A 270 -14.27 8.35 1.24
C MET A 270 -14.65 6.94 1.74
N ILE A 271 -14.54 5.89 0.91
CA ILE A 271 -14.81 4.50 1.32
C ILE A 271 -13.92 4.10 2.50
N ILE A 272 -12.63 4.43 2.44
CA ILE A 272 -11.64 4.05 3.46
C ILE A 272 -11.34 5.13 4.49
N ARG A 273 -11.88 6.34 4.33
CA ARG A 273 -11.63 7.46 5.26
C ARG A 273 -11.82 7.11 6.74
N PRO A 274 -12.86 6.36 7.16
CA PRO A 274 -13.01 5.99 8.57
C PRO A 274 -11.86 5.12 9.12
N LEU A 275 -11.20 4.34 8.27
CA LEU A 275 -10.00 3.59 8.63
C LEU A 275 -8.79 4.53 8.74
N VAL A 276 -8.61 5.42 7.77
CA VAL A 276 -7.51 6.41 7.75
C VAL A 276 -7.54 7.29 8.99
N GLU A 277 -8.69 7.87 9.33
CA GLU A 277 -8.84 8.73 10.52
C GLU A 277 -8.39 8.04 11.81
N ARG A 278 -8.66 6.73 11.93
CA ARG A 278 -8.28 5.96 13.12
C ARG A 278 -6.79 5.60 13.13
N LEU A 279 -6.24 5.25 11.97
CA LEU A 279 -4.81 4.97 11.82
C LEU A 279 -3.96 6.21 12.11
N LEU A 280 -4.40 7.39 11.67
CA LEU A 280 -3.70 8.65 11.95
C LEU A 280 -3.82 9.07 13.43
N LYS A 281 -5.01 8.91 14.03
CA LYS A 281 -5.26 9.36 15.41
C LYS A 281 -4.71 8.42 16.47
N ASN A 282 -4.85 7.11 16.28
CA ASN A 282 -4.44 6.10 17.26
C ASN A 282 -4.08 4.77 16.56
N PRO A 283 -2.90 4.67 15.92
CA PRO A 283 -2.48 3.51 15.14
C PRO A 283 -2.34 2.23 15.97
N TYR A 284 -2.20 2.33 17.29
CA TYR A 284 -1.98 1.21 18.20
C TYR A 284 -3.23 0.80 19.00
N ASN A 285 -4.42 1.25 18.59
CA ASN A 285 -5.67 0.91 19.26
C ASN A 285 -6.09 -0.55 19.02
N ILE A 286 -5.79 -1.42 19.98
CA ILE A 286 -6.16 -2.85 19.96
C ILE A 286 -7.69 -3.02 19.96
N ASN A 287 -8.44 -2.10 20.57
CA ASN A 287 -9.90 -2.17 20.71
C ASN A 287 -10.66 -1.46 19.57
N SER A 288 -9.98 -1.15 18.46
CA SER A 288 -10.64 -0.55 17.31
C SER A 288 -11.64 -1.51 16.67
N SER A 289 -12.84 -1.04 16.35
CA SER A 289 -13.84 -1.80 15.59
C SER A 289 -13.40 -2.17 14.16
N TYR A 290 -12.28 -1.62 13.69
CA TYR A 290 -11.65 -1.96 12.41
C TYR A 290 -10.47 -2.93 12.54
N ASN A 291 -10.10 -3.36 13.75
CA ASN A 291 -9.10 -4.40 13.99
C ASN A 291 -7.74 -4.21 13.27
N TYR A 292 -7.35 -2.96 13.00
CA TYR A 292 -6.14 -2.64 12.22
C TYR A 292 -4.83 -2.76 13.02
N CYS A 293 -4.90 -2.77 14.36
CA CYS A 293 -3.71 -2.80 15.20
C CYS A 293 -2.88 -4.07 14.90
N LYS A 294 -1.56 -3.87 14.74
CA LYS A 294 -0.59 -4.90 14.29
C LYS A 294 -0.90 -5.51 12.92
N CYS A 295 -1.65 -4.81 12.07
CA CYS A 295 -1.87 -5.24 10.69
C CYS A 295 -1.64 -4.11 9.71
N GLN A 296 -2.08 -2.91 10.06
CA GLN A 296 -2.08 -1.78 9.15
C GLN A 296 -1.50 -0.59 9.87
N HIS A 297 -0.61 0.13 9.19
CA HIS A 297 0.09 1.26 9.77
C HIS A 297 0.30 2.34 8.71
N ILE A 298 0.14 3.59 9.14
CA ILE A 298 0.45 4.78 8.35
C ILE A 298 1.33 5.66 9.25
N SER A 299 2.51 6.00 8.77
CA SER A 299 3.41 6.93 9.45
C SER A 299 4.02 7.93 8.50
N PHE A 300 4.64 8.92 9.11
CA PHE A 300 5.32 10.03 8.47
C PHE A 300 6.70 10.19 9.08
N PHE A 301 7.62 10.68 8.27
CA PHE A 301 8.96 11.01 8.71
C PHE A 301 9.51 12.19 7.91
N PRO A 302 10.23 13.13 8.52
CA PRO A 302 10.35 13.33 9.96
C PRO A 302 9.23 14.23 10.53
N GLU A 303 8.97 14.14 11.84
CA GLU A 303 8.05 15.05 12.57
C GLU A 303 8.63 16.47 12.62
N HIS A 304 9.88 16.58 13.08
CA HIS A 304 10.67 17.80 13.15
C HIS A 304 11.76 17.80 12.08
N SER A 305 12.23 18.97 11.64
CA SER A 305 13.39 19.04 10.74
C SER A 305 14.56 18.26 11.34
N ILE A 306 15.34 17.56 10.51
CA ILE A 306 16.55 16.86 10.98
C ILE A 306 17.51 17.84 11.67
N ASP A 307 17.54 19.12 11.26
CA ASP A 307 18.32 20.16 11.93
C ASP A 307 17.86 20.42 13.37
N GLU A 308 16.55 20.41 13.58
CA GLU A 308 15.93 20.65 14.90
C GLU A 308 16.01 19.41 15.81
N ALA A 309 16.12 18.23 15.23
CA ALA A 309 16.23 16.97 15.95
C ALA A 309 17.63 16.72 16.54
N GLU A 310 18.65 17.49 16.15
CA GLU A 310 19.99 17.48 16.75
C GLU A 310 20.01 18.29 18.06
N ASN A 311 19.96 17.62 19.21
CA ASN A 311 20.29 18.29 20.48
C ASN A 311 21.81 18.45 20.58
N ILE A 312 22.29 19.67 20.76
CA ILE A 312 23.69 19.95 21.14
C ILE A 312 23.75 19.90 22.67
N LEU A 313 24.33 18.82 23.21
CA LEU A 313 24.60 18.66 24.64
C LEU A 313 26.08 18.94 24.91
N THR A 314 26.41 19.86 25.80
CA THR A 314 27.78 19.97 26.32
C THR A 314 28.00 18.96 27.43
N ASN A 315 29.00 18.10 27.29
CA ASN A 315 29.38 17.19 28.36
C ASN A 315 30.14 17.91 29.50
N LEU A 316 30.43 17.18 30.58
CA LEU A 316 31.19 17.71 31.73
C LEU A 316 32.62 18.18 31.39
N SER A 317 33.13 17.83 30.20
CA SER A 317 34.42 18.30 29.68
C SER A 317 34.28 19.39 28.61
N TYR A 318 33.11 20.07 28.54
CA TYR A 318 32.80 21.14 27.59
C TYR A 318 32.87 20.75 26.10
N LYS A 319 32.84 19.46 25.80
CA LYS A 319 32.77 18.95 24.43
C LYS A 319 31.31 18.84 24.00
N GLU A 320 31.00 19.41 22.84
CA GLU A 320 29.68 19.26 22.21
C GLU A 320 29.46 17.80 21.80
N ILE A 321 28.37 17.22 22.29
CA ILE A 321 27.82 15.92 21.91
C ILE A 321 26.51 16.21 21.21
N ARG A 322 26.44 15.86 19.92
CA ARG A 322 25.18 15.88 19.18
C ARG A 322 24.40 14.62 19.51
N SER A 323 23.26 14.74 20.19
CA SER A 323 22.33 13.64 20.41
C SER A 323 21.09 13.86 19.56
N ILE A 324 20.80 12.94 18.64
CA ILE A 324 19.60 13.01 17.82
C ILE A 324 18.42 12.46 18.64
N ASN A 325 17.31 13.19 18.67
CA ASN A 325 16.09 12.74 19.31
C ASN A 325 15.63 11.41 18.67
N ARG A 326 15.53 10.34 19.47
CA ARG A 326 15.56 8.95 18.95
C ARG A 326 14.31 8.53 18.16
N ASN A 327 13.19 9.24 18.30
CA ASN A 327 11.97 8.94 17.54
C ASN A 327 11.46 10.20 16.84
N ASN A 328 11.58 10.22 15.52
CA ASN A 328 11.10 11.31 14.66
C ASN A 328 10.02 10.80 13.68
N PHE A 329 9.46 9.62 13.96
CA PHE A 329 8.30 9.08 13.25
C PHE A 329 7.01 9.49 13.98
N TYR A 330 6.01 9.89 13.22
CA TYR A 330 4.70 10.26 13.74
C TYR A 330 3.58 9.68 12.87
N SER A 331 2.36 9.69 13.39
CA SER A 331 1.14 9.23 12.69
C SER A 331 0.04 10.28 12.67
N ASN A 332 0.00 11.14 13.70
CA ASN A 332 -1.01 12.18 13.81
C ASN A 332 -0.81 13.26 12.74
N ARG A 333 -1.67 13.25 11.73
CA ARG A 333 -1.70 14.26 10.66
C ARG A 333 -3.15 14.62 10.34
N LYS A 334 -3.37 15.87 9.94
CA LYS A 334 -4.66 16.33 9.43
C LYS A 334 -4.95 15.72 8.06
N ILE A 335 -6.19 15.31 7.84
CA ILE A 335 -6.70 14.92 6.52
C ILE A 335 -7.00 16.21 5.73
N GLU A 336 -6.30 16.43 4.62
CA GLU A 336 -6.45 17.63 3.79
C GLU A 336 -7.70 17.55 2.89
N MET A 337 -8.09 16.36 2.44
CA MET A 337 -9.31 16.21 1.62
C MET A 337 -10.55 16.51 2.48
N PRO A 338 -11.43 17.42 2.06
CA PRO A 338 -12.67 17.69 2.79
C PRO A 338 -13.61 16.47 2.75
N PRO A 339 -14.55 16.36 3.70
CA PRO A 339 -15.65 15.41 3.58
C PRO A 339 -16.35 15.59 2.23
N TYR A 340 -16.61 14.48 1.55
CA TYR A 340 -17.23 14.49 0.23
C TYR A 340 -18.42 13.54 0.23
N ASN A 341 -19.56 14.03 -0.22
CA ASN A 341 -20.75 13.22 -0.46
C ASN A 341 -21.07 13.28 -1.97
N PRO A 342 -20.90 12.18 -2.72
CA PRO A 342 -21.16 12.17 -4.16
C PRO A 342 -22.64 12.45 -4.51
N HIS A 343 -23.56 12.29 -3.55
CA HIS A 343 -24.99 12.55 -3.73
C HIS A 343 -25.41 13.96 -3.29
N GLN A 344 -24.51 14.74 -2.68
CA GLN A 344 -24.82 16.10 -2.27
C GLN A 344 -24.78 17.02 -3.50
N LYS A 345 -25.96 17.53 -3.88
CA LYS A 345 -26.09 18.54 -4.94
C LYS A 345 -25.30 19.79 -4.54
N THR A 346 -24.50 20.34 -5.46
CA THR A 346 -23.84 21.63 -5.23
C THR A 346 -24.89 22.75 -5.13
N LEU A 347 -24.60 23.76 -4.31
CA LEU A 347 -25.48 24.92 -4.14
C LEU A 347 -25.74 25.66 -5.46
N ASP A 348 -24.82 25.54 -6.43
CA ASP A 348 -24.95 26.10 -7.78
C ASP A 348 -26.12 25.53 -8.58
N MET A 349 -26.70 24.40 -8.15
CA MET A 349 -27.93 23.85 -8.75
C MET A 349 -29.20 24.51 -8.20
N TRP A 350 -29.10 25.33 -7.16
CA TRP A 350 -30.21 26.07 -6.56
C TRP A 350 -30.27 27.53 -7.04
N SER A 351 -29.24 27.99 -7.75
CA SER A 351 -29.13 29.34 -8.32
C SER A 351 -29.50 29.42 -9.81
N LYS A 352 -30.25 28.43 -10.32
CA LYS A 352 -30.82 28.43 -11.69
C LYS A 352 -32.33 28.55 -11.67
#